data_AF-A0AAE5QEJ9-F1
#
_entry.id   AF-A0AAE5QEJ9-F1
#
_cell.length_a   1.000
_cell.length_b   1.000
_cell.length_c   1.000
_cell.angle_alpha   90.00
_cell.angle_beta   90.00
_cell.angle_gamma   90.00
#
_symmetry.space_group_name_H-M   'P 1'
#
loop_
_entity.id
_entity.type
_entity.pdbx_description
1 polymer ?
#
loop_
_entity_poly.entity_id
_entity_poly.type
_entity_poly.pdbx_seq_one_letter_code
_entity_poly.pdbx_strand_id
1 'polypeptide(L)'
;MRKITLIILPLLLFINCIEEVDLGIEADDEVLKILIVEATLTNELKNHTVALSRMDTLVDLGIDSVYNPYTPIRDINRDLVRYETNATVSIENSNGTTYSFNESSPGIYESDIQFAAEMGSSYQLNIVTSDGKKYTSTDMEIEGLASISNIYAEKTTSESGAEGIGIFVDNTIETGSVQNLRYTYDETYKIIAPNWSPNEFKLTNYDPCALPEVTYDLEIVEREEEQQVCYGNNLSNTIIQTQQSSINTDAQKFMVRFLDEENFIISHRYSIEVSQLVSGSTSYSFYDQLNNFSQTGNVFSQIQPGFLEGNLSSEDGRQGTVIGFFDVVSVSKSRLFFNYTDFYPNEELPPYPFNCNELTAPESHVSFCFSGMRGPNPCPQSIIQQVDLDLISYVKPNFNDGQCDGPHIFVPKVCGDCTVLGSNIQPDFWVE
;
A
#
# COMPACT_ATOMS: atom_id res chain seq x y z
N MET A 1 -76.83 0.46 -43.48
CA MET A 1 -76.83 1.12 -42.15
C MET A 1 -76.94 0.06 -41.07
N ARG A 2 -75.79 -0.40 -40.54
CA ARG A 2 -75.66 -1.24 -39.34
C ARG A 2 -74.17 -1.50 -39.08
N LYS A 3 -73.80 -1.41 -37.79
CA LYS A 3 -72.60 -1.93 -37.11
C LYS A 3 -71.29 -1.17 -37.31
N ILE A 4 -70.97 -0.32 -36.32
CA ILE A 4 -69.61 0.11 -35.98
C ILE A 4 -69.03 -1.02 -35.12
N THR A 5 -67.95 -1.63 -35.60
CA THR A 5 -67.21 -2.66 -34.86
C THR A 5 -65.89 -2.05 -34.41
N LEU A 6 -65.70 -2.01 -33.09
CA LEU A 6 -64.44 -1.71 -32.41
C LEU A 6 -63.30 -2.55 -32.99
N ILE A 7 -62.16 -1.92 -33.27
CA ILE A 7 -60.85 -2.58 -33.32
C ILE A 7 -60.03 -1.97 -32.20
N ILE A 8 -59.97 -2.68 -31.07
CA ILE A 8 -59.02 -2.39 -29.99
C ILE A 8 -57.69 -3.03 -30.41
N LEU A 9 -56.63 -2.23 -30.48
CA LEU A 9 -55.28 -2.70 -30.72
C LEU A 9 -54.67 -3.05 -29.35
N PRO A 10 -54.25 -4.30 -29.07
CA PRO A 10 -53.61 -4.60 -27.80
C PRO A 10 -52.16 -4.11 -27.85
N LEU A 11 -51.87 -3.13 -26.99
CA LEU A 11 -50.55 -2.63 -26.65
C LEU A 11 -49.79 -3.72 -25.87
N LEU A 12 -49.20 -4.69 -26.58
CA LEU A 12 -48.17 -5.58 -26.03
C LEU A 12 -46.83 -4.84 -26.10
N LEU A 13 -46.53 -4.06 -25.06
CA LEU A 13 -45.18 -3.53 -24.81
C LEU A 13 -44.68 -4.11 -23.48
N PHE A 14 -43.74 -5.03 -23.62
CA PHE A 14 -42.59 -5.32 -22.74
C PHE A 14 -42.85 -5.26 -21.23
N ILE A 15 -43.38 -6.35 -20.67
CA ILE A 15 -43.06 -6.73 -19.28
C ILE A 15 -41.81 -7.60 -19.37
N ASN A 16 -40.65 -6.96 -19.54
CA ASN A 16 -39.39 -7.61 -19.18
C ASN A 16 -39.27 -7.44 -17.66
N CYS A 17 -39.78 -8.42 -16.91
CA CYS A 17 -39.27 -8.63 -15.56
C CYS A 17 -37.81 -9.04 -15.73
N ILE A 18 -36.90 -8.11 -15.48
CA ILE A 18 -35.53 -8.50 -15.15
C ILE A 18 -35.67 -9.19 -13.80
N GLU A 19 -35.54 -10.51 -13.80
CA GLU A 19 -35.36 -11.28 -12.58
C GLU A 19 -34.02 -10.83 -12.02
N GLU A 20 -34.02 -10.21 -10.83
CA GLU A 20 -32.77 -9.95 -10.12
C GLU A 20 -32.05 -11.29 -10.00
N VAL A 21 -30.82 -11.34 -10.51
CA VAL A 21 -29.93 -12.45 -10.21
C VAL A 21 -29.58 -12.28 -8.74
N ASP A 22 -30.31 -12.99 -7.89
CA ASP A 22 -29.85 -13.28 -6.54
C ASP A 22 -28.54 -14.07 -6.70
N LEU A 23 -27.42 -13.40 -6.46
CA LEU A 23 -26.09 -14.01 -6.54
C LEU A 23 -25.88 -15.06 -5.44
N GLY A 24 -26.87 -15.30 -4.56
CA GLY A 24 -26.78 -16.31 -3.51
C GLY A 24 -25.66 -16.04 -2.52
N ILE A 25 -25.13 -14.82 -2.50
CA ILE A 25 -24.18 -14.37 -1.49
C ILE A 25 -25.01 -13.86 -0.31
N GLU A 26 -25.80 -14.75 0.30
CA GLU A 26 -26.05 -14.56 1.72
C GLU A 26 -24.64 -14.50 2.33
N ALA A 27 -24.28 -13.36 2.91
CA ALA A 27 -23.14 -13.30 3.80
C ALA A 27 -23.45 -14.29 4.90
N ASP A 28 -22.97 -15.53 4.74
CA ASP A 28 -23.08 -16.53 5.78
C ASP A 28 -22.38 -15.88 6.98
N ASP A 29 -23.15 -15.56 8.01
CA ASP A 29 -22.65 -14.90 9.22
C ASP A 29 -21.44 -15.67 9.79
N GLU A 30 -21.33 -16.97 9.48
CA GLU A 30 -20.17 -17.80 9.81
C GLU A 30 -18.90 -17.44 9.03
N VAL A 31 -19.00 -17.05 7.75
CA VAL A 31 -17.85 -16.58 6.95
C VAL A 31 -17.28 -15.29 7.53
N LEU A 32 -18.15 -14.33 7.90
CA LEU A 32 -17.76 -13.07 8.52
C LEU A 32 -17.13 -13.22 9.93
N LYS A 33 -17.18 -14.43 10.51
CA LYS A 33 -16.57 -14.79 11.80
C LYS A 33 -15.23 -15.49 11.65
N ILE A 34 -14.79 -15.82 10.43
CA ILE A 34 -13.49 -16.45 10.20
C ILE A 34 -12.38 -15.51 10.72
N LEU A 35 -11.55 -16.02 11.62
CA LEU A 35 -10.38 -15.30 12.13
C LEU A 35 -9.27 -15.32 11.08
N ILE A 36 -8.65 -14.18 10.81
CA ILE A 36 -7.44 -14.07 10.01
C ILE A 36 -6.28 -13.77 10.95
N VAL A 37 -5.22 -14.56 10.89
CA VAL A 37 -4.05 -14.45 11.76
C VAL A 37 -2.78 -14.32 10.93
N GLU A 38 -2.02 -13.26 11.18
CA GLU A 38 -0.67 -13.10 10.66
C GLU A 38 0.30 -12.92 11.83
N ALA A 39 1.23 -13.86 11.97
CA ALA A 39 2.20 -13.84 13.05
C ALA A 39 3.52 -14.48 12.60
N THR A 40 4.61 -13.72 12.64
CA THR A 40 5.96 -14.24 12.38
C THR A 40 6.86 -13.89 13.56
N LEU A 41 7.30 -14.91 14.28
CA LEU A 41 8.29 -14.79 15.33
C LEU A 41 9.70 -14.95 14.74
N THR A 42 10.62 -14.09 15.14
CA THR A 42 11.99 -14.07 14.61
C THR A 42 13.05 -14.20 15.71
N ASN A 43 14.29 -14.50 15.33
CA ASN A 43 15.46 -14.47 16.22
C ASN A 43 16.01 -13.05 16.50
N GLU A 44 15.31 -11.99 16.08
CA GLU A 44 15.66 -10.62 16.47
C GLU A 44 15.15 -10.31 17.88
N LEU A 45 15.99 -9.68 18.70
CA LEU A 45 15.58 -9.16 20.00
C LEU A 45 14.77 -7.87 19.81
N LYS A 46 13.45 -8.01 19.76
CA LYS A 46 12.52 -6.89 19.57
C LYS A 46 11.16 -7.20 20.18
N ASN A 47 10.28 -6.21 20.19
CA ASN A 47 8.87 -6.44 20.41
C ASN A 47 8.30 -7.07 19.13
N HIS A 48 7.69 -8.24 19.25
CA HIS A 48 7.06 -8.93 18.12
C HIS A 48 5.60 -8.54 18.03
N THR A 49 5.02 -8.65 16.83
CA THR A 49 3.63 -8.30 16.56
C THR A 49 2.84 -9.51 16.05
N VAL A 50 1.56 -9.53 16.40
CA VAL A 50 0.55 -10.46 15.89
C VAL A 50 -0.62 -9.63 15.38
N ALA A 51 -0.96 -9.77 14.12
CA ALA A 51 -2.09 -9.09 13.51
C ALA A 51 -3.29 -10.04 13.43
N LEU A 52 -4.43 -9.57 13.93
CA LEU A 52 -5.70 -10.28 13.95
C LEU A 52 -6.78 -9.47 13.24
N SER A 53 -7.43 -10.09 12.27
CA SER A 53 -8.58 -9.51 11.57
C SER A 53 -9.66 -10.57 11.34
N ARG A 54 -10.77 -10.15 10.74
CA ARG A 54 -11.90 -11.00 10.37
C ARG A 54 -12.12 -10.90 8.87
N MET A 55 -12.57 -12.01 8.30
CA MET A 55 -12.99 -12.01 6.91
C MET A 55 -14.11 -10.99 6.70
N ASP A 56 -14.01 -10.27 5.58
CA ASP A 56 -15.04 -9.39 5.09
C ASP A 56 -15.49 -9.84 3.70
N THR A 57 -16.76 -9.57 3.40
CA THR A 57 -17.39 -9.77 2.09
C THR A 57 -17.33 -8.52 1.22
N LEU A 58 -16.97 -7.38 1.81
CA LEU A 58 -16.77 -6.14 1.06
C LEU A 58 -15.50 -6.28 0.23
N VAL A 59 -15.68 -6.38 -1.09
CA VAL A 59 -14.58 -6.21 -2.04
C VAL A 59 -14.12 -4.76 -1.93
N ASP A 60 -12.93 -4.55 -1.40
CA ASP A 60 -12.25 -3.27 -1.57
C ASP A 60 -12.05 -3.05 -3.08
N LEU A 61 -12.84 -2.13 -3.65
CA LEU A 61 -12.78 -1.82 -5.08
C LEU A 61 -11.52 -1.02 -5.44
N GLY A 62 -10.60 -0.77 -4.50
CA GLY A 62 -9.34 -0.06 -4.74
C GLY A 62 -9.53 1.40 -5.19
N ILE A 63 -10.77 1.90 -5.19
CA ILE A 63 -11.14 3.25 -5.60
C ILE A 63 -10.60 4.33 -4.65
N ASP A 64 -10.01 3.94 -3.52
CA ASP A 64 -9.38 4.82 -2.55
C ASP A 64 -7.86 5.00 -2.78
N SER A 65 -7.26 4.24 -3.70
CA SER A 65 -5.79 4.15 -3.82
C SER A 65 -5.16 5.00 -4.92
N VAL A 66 -5.95 5.59 -5.83
CA VAL A 66 -5.41 6.37 -6.95
C VAL A 66 -5.48 7.86 -6.63
N TYR A 67 -4.36 8.42 -6.17
CA TYR A 67 -4.22 9.86 -6.01
C TYR A 67 -4.55 10.59 -7.32
N ASN A 68 -5.47 11.57 -7.24
CA ASN A 68 -5.84 12.42 -8.36
C ASN A 68 -5.50 13.87 -8.03
N PRO A 69 -4.53 14.50 -8.74
CA PRO A 69 -4.07 15.86 -8.45
C PRO A 69 -5.12 16.95 -8.67
N TYR A 70 -6.26 16.62 -9.30
CA TYR A 70 -7.34 17.56 -9.61
C TYR A 70 -8.53 17.47 -8.65
N THR A 71 -8.47 16.58 -7.66
CA THR A 71 -9.53 16.41 -6.66
C THR A 71 -8.96 16.53 -5.26
N PRO A 72 -9.63 17.23 -4.34
CA PRO A 72 -9.13 17.36 -2.98
C PRO A 72 -9.06 15.98 -2.35
N ILE A 73 -8.01 15.73 -1.57
CA ILE A 73 -7.87 14.51 -0.79
C ILE A 73 -9.09 14.45 0.12
N ARG A 74 -9.97 13.48 -0.12
CA ARG A 74 -11.07 13.21 0.79
C ARG A 74 -10.53 12.22 1.80
N ASP A 75 -10.61 12.57 3.07
CA ASP A 75 -10.43 11.61 4.17
C ASP A 75 -11.63 10.65 4.17
N ILE A 76 -11.66 9.78 3.17
CA ILE A 76 -12.54 8.63 3.12
C ILE A 76 -11.68 7.53 3.73
N ASN A 77 -11.71 7.40 5.05
CA ASN A 77 -11.08 6.28 5.72
C ASN A 77 -11.93 5.01 5.43
N ARG A 78 -11.79 4.45 4.23
CA ARG A 78 -12.47 3.23 3.77
C ARG A 78 -11.49 2.07 3.64
N ASP A 79 -10.46 2.03 4.48
CA ASP A 79 -9.85 0.75 4.79
C ASP A 79 -10.87 -0.06 5.61
N LEU A 80 -11.56 -0.97 4.93
CA LEU A 80 -12.66 -1.76 5.46
C LEU A 80 -12.16 -3.05 6.12
N VAL A 81 -10.88 -3.13 6.51
CA VAL A 81 -10.40 -4.28 7.28
C VAL A 81 -11.12 -4.34 8.63
N ARG A 82 -11.85 -5.44 8.84
CA ARG A 82 -12.53 -5.72 10.11
C ARG A 82 -11.54 -6.32 11.09
N TYR A 83 -10.89 -5.49 11.89
CA TYR A 83 -9.93 -5.95 12.91
C TYR A 83 -10.59 -6.73 14.06
N GLU A 84 -9.89 -7.74 14.58
CA GLU A 84 -10.29 -8.45 15.80
C GLU A 84 -9.66 -7.76 17.02
N THR A 85 -10.48 -7.07 17.81
CA THR A 85 -10.03 -6.27 18.96
C THR A 85 -10.30 -6.96 20.29
N ASN A 86 -9.60 -6.55 21.35
CA ASN A 86 -9.74 -7.06 22.71
C ASN A 86 -9.53 -8.59 22.86
N ALA A 87 -8.70 -9.19 22.00
CA ALA A 87 -8.26 -10.57 22.16
C ALA A 87 -7.14 -10.68 23.20
N THR A 88 -7.02 -11.84 23.84
CA THR A 88 -5.83 -12.20 24.64
C THR A 88 -4.90 -13.01 23.76
N VAL A 89 -3.69 -12.50 23.52
CA VAL A 89 -2.69 -13.14 22.66
C VAL A 89 -1.47 -13.50 23.49
N SER A 90 -0.94 -14.71 23.29
CA SER A 90 0.29 -15.15 23.95
C SER A 90 1.05 -16.16 23.10
N ILE A 91 2.37 -16.17 23.25
CA ILE A 91 3.24 -17.20 22.67
C ILE A 91 3.91 -17.95 23.81
N GLU A 92 3.80 -19.28 23.80
CA GLU A 92 4.45 -20.16 24.78
C GLU A 92 5.60 -20.91 24.11
N ASN A 93 6.73 -21.05 24.81
CA ASN A 93 7.84 -21.87 24.34
C ASN A 93 7.87 -23.26 25.01
N SER A 94 8.63 -24.19 24.44
CA SER A 94 8.84 -25.55 24.97
C SER A 94 9.32 -25.63 26.44
N ASN A 95 9.88 -24.54 26.98
CA ASN A 95 10.32 -24.45 28.38
C ASN A 95 9.21 -23.99 29.34
N GLY A 96 7.99 -23.72 28.83
CA GLY A 96 6.85 -23.22 29.60
C GLY A 96 6.91 -21.72 29.90
N THR A 97 7.77 -20.97 29.20
CA THR A 97 7.79 -19.50 29.28
C THR A 97 6.72 -18.94 28.35
N THR A 98 5.85 -18.10 28.90
CA THR A 98 4.78 -17.43 28.15
C THR A 98 5.10 -15.96 27.96
N TYR A 99 5.04 -15.51 26.71
CA TYR A 99 5.14 -14.11 26.31
C TYR A 99 3.73 -13.58 26.07
N SER A 100 3.32 -12.58 26.84
CA SER A 100 2.05 -11.89 26.70
C SER A 100 2.16 -10.74 25.70
N PHE A 101 1.04 -10.46 25.02
CA PHE A 101 0.91 -9.38 24.05
C PHE A 101 -0.24 -8.46 24.45
N ASN A 102 -0.08 -7.17 24.23
CA ASN A 102 -1.08 -6.14 24.43
C ASN A 102 -1.48 -5.49 23.10
N GLU A 103 -2.75 -5.15 22.96
CA GLU A 103 -3.26 -4.46 21.78
C GLU A 103 -2.72 -3.02 21.71
N SER A 104 -1.93 -2.71 20.67
CA SER A 104 -1.32 -1.39 20.46
C SER A 104 -2.17 -0.49 19.56
N SER A 105 -2.84 -1.10 18.58
CA SER A 105 -3.87 -0.49 17.74
C SER A 105 -4.90 -1.57 17.37
N PRO A 106 -6.11 -1.21 16.85
CA PRO A 106 -7.15 -2.18 16.56
C PRO A 106 -6.62 -3.37 15.75
N GLY A 107 -6.67 -4.57 16.34
CA GLY A 107 -6.22 -5.81 15.68
C GLY A 107 -4.71 -6.04 15.65
N ILE A 108 -3.88 -5.12 16.14
CA ILE A 108 -2.42 -5.28 16.22
C ILE A 108 -2.02 -5.47 17.67
N TYR A 109 -1.43 -6.63 17.96
CA TYR A 109 -1.01 -7.03 19.29
C TYR A 109 0.52 -7.07 19.35
N GLU A 110 1.12 -6.37 20.30
CA GLU A 110 2.56 -6.26 20.46
C GLU A 110 3.00 -6.91 21.77
N SER A 111 4.12 -7.65 21.77
CA SER A 111 4.62 -8.32 22.95
C SER A 111 5.05 -7.34 24.04
N ASP A 112 4.74 -7.66 25.30
CA ASP A 112 5.02 -6.80 26.46
C ASP A 112 6.50 -6.53 26.70
N ILE A 113 7.34 -7.49 26.30
CA ILE A 113 8.78 -7.45 26.45
C ILE A 113 9.46 -7.80 25.13
N GLN A 114 10.68 -7.30 24.94
CA GLN A 114 11.53 -7.74 23.85
C GLN A 114 12.02 -9.17 24.12
N PHE A 115 11.90 -10.02 23.12
CA PHE A 115 12.48 -11.37 23.16
C PHE A 115 12.92 -11.80 21.76
N ALA A 116 13.63 -12.91 21.66
CA ALA A 116 14.07 -13.50 20.40
C ALA A 116 13.74 -14.99 20.42
N ALA A 117 13.35 -15.55 19.27
CA ALA A 117 13.26 -16.99 19.12
C ALA A 117 14.66 -17.62 19.18
N GLU A 118 14.77 -18.70 19.95
CA GLU A 118 16.00 -19.46 20.11
C GLU A 118 15.93 -20.75 19.28
N MET A 119 17.00 -21.04 18.54
CA MET A 119 17.12 -22.30 17.82
C MET A 119 17.09 -23.49 18.80
N GLY A 120 16.27 -24.49 18.48
CA GLY A 120 16.05 -25.67 19.33
C GLY A 120 14.97 -25.52 20.40
N SER A 121 14.32 -24.36 20.48
CA SER A 121 13.07 -24.18 21.24
C SER A 121 11.89 -24.15 20.26
N SER A 122 10.84 -24.93 20.54
CA SER A 122 9.56 -24.78 19.85
C SER A 122 8.71 -23.69 20.50
N TYR A 123 7.87 -23.04 19.70
CA TYR A 123 6.95 -21.99 20.10
C TYR A 123 5.55 -22.30 19.58
N GLN A 124 4.54 -21.91 20.35
CA GLN A 124 3.13 -22.07 20.03
C GLN A 124 2.37 -20.76 20.30
N LEU A 125 1.57 -20.33 19.33
CA LEU A 125 0.70 -19.16 19.44
C LEU A 125 -0.66 -19.58 20.01
N ASN A 126 -1.13 -18.82 20.99
CA ASN A 126 -2.42 -18.98 21.64
C ASN A 126 -3.21 -17.67 21.60
N ILE A 127 -4.45 -17.75 21.09
CA ILE A 127 -5.34 -16.60 20.94
C ILE A 127 -6.67 -16.92 21.61
N VAL A 128 -7.14 -16.02 22.47
CA VAL A 128 -8.51 -16.02 23.01
C VAL A 128 -9.22 -14.77 22.51
N THR A 129 -10.11 -14.92 21.55
CA THR A 129 -10.87 -13.81 20.96
C THR A 129 -11.87 -13.21 21.97
N SER A 130 -12.39 -12.03 21.66
CA SER A 130 -13.29 -11.28 22.57
C SER A 130 -14.60 -12.01 22.88
N ASP A 131 -15.06 -12.91 22.00
CA ASP A 131 -16.22 -13.78 22.20
C ASP A 131 -15.92 -15.08 22.99
N GLY A 132 -14.66 -15.27 23.43
CA GLY A 132 -14.21 -16.42 24.21
C GLY A 132 -13.81 -17.65 23.38
N LYS A 133 -13.82 -17.59 22.04
CA LYS A 133 -13.25 -18.66 21.21
C LYS A 133 -11.74 -18.68 21.33
N LYS A 134 -11.18 -19.89 21.21
CA LYS A 134 -9.76 -20.15 21.42
C LYS A 134 -9.15 -20.79 20.19
N TYR A 135 -7.99 -20.29 19.80
CA TYR A 135 -7.23 -20.74 18.65
C TYR A 135 -5.79 -20.99 19.05
N THR A 136 -5.22 -22.08 18.55
CA THR A 136 -3.86 -22.50 18.85
C THR A 136 -3.16 -22.94 17.58
N SER A 137 -1.88 -22.56 17.43
CA SER A 137 -1.04 -23.03 16.33
C SER A 137 -0.45 -24.41 16.61
N THR A 138 0.06 -25.08 15.58
CA THR A 138 1.05 -26.14 15.78
C THR A 138 2.35 -25.56 16.37
N ASP A 139 3.16 -26.41 16.98
CA ASP A 139 4.51 -26.05 17.40
C ASP A 139 5.37 -25.71 16.18
N MET A 140 6.10 -24.60 16.26
CA MET A 140 7.00 -24.12 15.23
C MET A 140 8.37 -23.79 15.83
N GLU A 141 9.45 -23.98 15.08
CA GLU A 141 10.81 -23.73 15.52
C GLU A 141 11.67 -23.20 14.38
N ILE A 142 12.81 -22.59 14.72
CA ILE A 142 13.79 -22.17 13.73
C ILE A 142 14.49 -23.41 13.15
N GLU A 143 14.23 -23.70 11.87
CA GLU A 143 14.83 -24.87 11.18
C GLU A 143 16.31 -24.68 10.81
N GLY A 144 16.75 -23.44 10.59
CA GLY A 144 18.10 -23.12 10.15
C GLY A 144 18.44 -21.63 10.24
N LEU A 145 19.73 -21.31 10.12
CA LEU A 145 20.25 -19.94 10.04
C LEU A 145 20.95 -19.74 8.69
N ALA A 146 20.59 -18.66 8.03
CA ALA A 146 21.27 -18.18 6.83
C ALA A 146 21.40 -16.66 6.87
N SER A 147 22.58 -16.17 6.51
CA SER A 147 22.87 -14.73 6.43
C SER A 147 22.86 -14.26 4.98
N ILE A 148 22.50 -12.99 4.76
CA ILE A 148 22.79 -12.30 3.51
C ILE A 148 24.30 -12.01 3.47
N SER A 149 25.02 -12.64 2.54
CA SER A 149 26.47 -12.44 2.37
C SER A 149 26.77 -11.23 1.49
N ASN A 150 25.89 -10.95 0.51
CA ASN A 150 26.00 -9.80 -0.36
C ASN A 150 24.61 -9.35 -0.86
N ILE A 151 24.43 -8.04 -0.99
CA ILE A 151 23.28 -7.42 -1.66
C ILE A 151 23.81 -6.41 -2.65
N TYR A 152 23.35 -6.49 -3.89
CA TYR A 152 23.88 -5.66 -4.96
C TYR A 152 22.84 -5.41 -6.05
N ALA A 153 23.02 -4.32 -6.79
CA ALA A 153 22.18 -3.93 -7.90
C ALA A 153 22.97 -4.09 -9.22
N GLU A 154 22.31 -4.60 -10.26
CA GLU A 154 22.86 -4.75 -11.60
C GLU A 154 21.80 -4.37 -12.64
N LYS A 155 22.22 -3.78 -13.77
CA LYS A 155 21.34 -3.66 -14.93
C LYS A 155 20.96 -5.05 -15.43
N THR A 156 19.68 -5.25 -15.67
CA THR A 156 19.13 -6.51 -16.16
C THR A 156 17.87 -6.25 -16.99
N THR A 157 17.37 -7.32 -17.60
CA THR A 157 16.08 -7.32 -18.29
C THR A 157 15.10 -8.19 -17.49
N SER A 158 13.87 -7.72 -17.31
CA SER A 158 12.80 -8.50 -16.69
C SER A 158 12.36 -9.68 -17.56
N GLU A 159 11.56 -10.59 -17.00
CA GLU A 159 10.95 -11.68 -17.77
C GLU A 159 10.02 -11.19 -18.89
N SER A 160 9.45 -9.98 -18.75
CA SER A 160 8.61 -9.34 -19.77
C SER A 160 9.42 -8.61 -20.85
N GLY A 161 10.75 -8.54 -20.73
CA GLY A 161 11.62 -7.85 -21.68
C GLY A 161 11.87 -6.37 -21.37
N ALA A 162 11.43 -5.85 -20.22
CA ALA A 162 11.69 -4.47 -19.81
C ALA A 162 13.12 -4.33 -19.28
N GLU A 163 13.81 -3.24 -19.64
CA GLU A 163 15.14 -2.91 -19.12
C GLU A 163 15.04 -2.20 -17.77
N GLY A 164 16.01 -2.43 -16.89
CA GLY A 164 15.97 -1.86 -15.55
C GLY A 164 17.09 -2.35 -14.66
N ILE A 165 16.91 -2.14 -13.35
CA ILE A 165 17.84 -2.55 -12.30
C ILE A 165 17.25 -3.74 -11.54
N GLY A 166 17.98 -4.85 -11.51
CA GLY A 166 17.70 -5.99 -10.65
C GLY A 166 18.49 -5.88 -9.34
N ILE A 167 17.82 -6.14 -8.23
CA ILE A 167 18.41 -6.21 -6.90
C ILE A 167 18.56 -7.68 -6.54
N PHE A 168 19.80 -8.10 -6.35
CA PHE A 168 20.19 -9.47 -6.12
C PHE A 168 20.73 -9.68 -4.72
N VAL A 169 20.47 -10.85 -4.17
CA VAL A 169 20.97 -11.30 -2.88
C VAL A 169 21.75 -12.60 -3.06
N ASP A 170 22.93 -12.64 -2.45
CA ASP A 170 23.67 -13.86 -2.17
C ASP A 170 23.52 -14.21 -0.70
N ASN A 171 23.37 -15.49 -0.39
CA ASN A 171 23.30 -15.98 0.98
C ASN A 171 24.43 -16.93 1.33
N THR A 172 24.59 -17.17 2.62
CA THR A 172 25.48 -18.20 3.15
C THR A 172 24.72 -18.94 4.24
N ILE A 173 24.74 -20.28 4.16
CA ILE A 173 24.16 -21.14 5.19
C ILE A 173 25.11 -21.19 6.38
N GLU A 174 24.62 -20.84 7.57
CA GLU A 174 25.40 -20.91 8.80
C GLU A 174 25.22 -22.27 9.48
N THR A 175 23.97 -22.71 9.67
CA THR A 175 23.62 -23.98 10.35
C THR A 175 22.17 -24.40 10.07
N GLY A 176 21.84 -25.66 10.39
CA GLY A 176 20.49 -26.21 10.29
C GLY A 176 20.06 -26.57 8.86
N SER A 177 18.75 -26.69 8.63
CA SER A 177 18.16 -26.97 7.32
C SER A 177 17.71 -25.68 6.66
N VAL A 178 18.42 -25.26 5.61
CA VAL A 178 18.05 -24.10 4.80
C VAL A 178 17.70 -24.60 3.41
N GLN A 179 16.41 -24.88 3.21
CA GLN A 179 15.88 -25.33 1.91
C GLN A 179 15.03 -24.26 1.24
N ASN A 180 14.27 -23.51 2.03
CA ASN A 180 13.38 -22.48 1.51
C ASN A 180 13.74 -21.14 2.12
N LEU A 181 13.83 -20.13 1.26
CA LEU A 181 14.09 -18.75 1.65
C LEU A 181 12.91 -17.90 1.20
N ARG A 182 12.42 -17.06 2.09
CA ARG A 182 11.44 -16.01 1.82
C ARG A 182 12.12 -14.66 2.00
N TYR A 183 11.75 -13.69 1.19
CA TYR A 183 12.29 -12.34 1.26
C TYR A 183 11.17 -11.33 1.42
N THR A 184 11.41 -10.34 2.27
CA THR A 184 10.63 -9.10 2.32
C THR A 184 11.60 -7.94 2.18
N TYR A 185 11.08 -6.77 1.82
CA TYR A 185 11.91 -5.58 1.74
C TYR A 185 11.16 -4.33 2.17
N ASP A 186 11.95 -3.36 2.61
CA ASP A 186 11.55 -2.00 2.94
C ASP A 186 12.34 -1.04 2.05
N GLU A 187 11.67 -0.39 1.08
CA GLU A 187 12.29 0.55 0.16
C GLU A 187 12.03 2.00 0.57
N THR A 188 13.06 2.82 0.48
CA THR A 188 12.99 4.25 0.75
C THR A 188 13.67 5.00 -0.38
N TYR A 189 13.06 6.06 -0.89
CA TYR A 189 13.58 6.77 -2.05
C TYR A 189 13.43 8.28 -1.90
N LYS A 190 14.39 9.01 -2.48
CA LYS A 190 14.42 10.47 -2.46
C LYS A 190 13.53 11.04 -3.57
N ILE A 191 12.61 11.90 -3.18
CA ILE A 191 11.68 12.62 -4.06
C ILE A 191 12.13 14.08 -4.07
N ILE A 192 12.27 14.65 -5.27
CA ILE A 192 12.53 16.09 -5.45
C ILE A 192 11.38 16.68 -6.25
N ALA A 193 10.66 17.64 -5.66
CA ALA A 193 9.57 18.34 -6.34
C ALA A 193 10.13 19.16 -7.53
N PRO A 194 9.69 18.88 -8.78
CA PRO A 194 10.31 19.46 -9.97
C PRO A 194 10.09 20.97 -10.11
N ASN A 195 9.01 21.51 -9.55
CA ASN A 195 8.61 22.92 -9.67
C ASN A 195 8.47 23.58 -8.30
N TRP A 196 9.27 23.15 -7.31
CA TRP A 196 9.30 23.77 -6.00
C TRP A 196 9.70 25.26 -6.07
N SER A 197 9.08 26.06 -5.22
CA SER A 197 9.36 27.49 -5.04
C SER A 197 9.48 27.79 -3.55
N PRO A 198 10.39 28.69 -3.12
CA PRO A 198 10.52 29.07 -1.70
C PRO A 198 9.27 29.81 -1.18
N ASN A 199 8.37 30.22 -2.07
CA ASN A 199 7.12 30.86 -1.69
C ASN A 199 5.90 29.97 -1.97
N GLU A 200 4.81 30.25 -1.27
CA GLU A 200 3.52 29.58 -1.42
C GLU A 200 2.35 30.58 -1.41
N PHE A 201 1.18 30.10 -1.84
CA PHE A 201 -0.06 30.86 -1.72
C PHE A 201 -0.57 30.80 -0.29
N LYS A 202 -0.94 31.95 0.27
CA LYS A 202 -1.67 32.05 1.52
C LYS A 202 -3.01 32.72 1.28
N LEU A 203 -4.07 31.93 1.33
CA LEU A 203 -5.45 32.41 1.18
C LEU A 203 -6.08 32.60 2.56
N THR A 204 -6.58 33.80 2.85
CA THR A 204 -7.34 34.09 4.07
C THR A 204 -8.59 34.90 3.75
N ASN A 205 -9.54 34.96 4.70
CA ASN A 205 -10.79 35.74 4.57
C ASN A 205 -11.61 35.43 3.29
N TYR A 206 -11.51 34.20 2.77
CA TYR A 206 -12.20 33.79 1.56
C TYR A 206 -13.68 33.52 1.84
N ASP A 207 -14.55 34.35 1.28
CA ASP A 207 -16.00 34.13 1.22
C ASP A 207 -16.41 33.95 -0.26
N PRO A 208 -16.63 32.69 -0.70
CA PRO A 208 -17.03 32.40 -2.08
C PRO A 208 -18.45 32.88 -2.42
N CYS A 209 -19.22 33.32 -1.43
CA CYS A 209 -20.61 33.72 -1.55
C CYS A 209 -20.86 35.20 -1.24
N ALA A 210 -19.82 35.99 -0.93
CA ALA A 210 -19.93 37.43 -0.77
C ALA A 210 -20.51 38.08 -2.05
N LEU A 211 -21.24 39.19 -1.87
CA LEU A 211 -21.86 39.94 -2.95
C LEU A 211 -21.37 41.41 -2.92
N PRO A 212 -21.16 42.05 -4.09
CA PRO A 212 -21.44 41.58 -5.45
C PRO A 212 -20.39 40.60 -6.02
N GLU A 213 -19.20 40.57 -5.44
CA GLU A 213 -18.08 39.69 -5.79
C GLU A 213 -17.55 38.98 -4.54
N VAL A 214 -16.78 37.91 -4.74
CA VAL A 214 -16.12 37.19 -3.65
C VAL A 214 -15.16 38.10 -2.90
N THR A 215 -14.98 37.86 -1.59
CA THR A 215 -13.94 38.52 -0.79
C THR A 215 -12.87 37.51 -0.44
N TYR A 216 -11.60 37.93 -0.46
CA TYR A 216 -10.44 37.11 -0.10
C TYR A 216 -9.21 38.00 0.08
N ASP A 217 -8.21 37.49 0.80
CA ASP A 217 -6.85 38.00 0.82
C ASP A 217 -5.93 36.86 0.32
N LEU A 218 -5.35 37.03 -0.87
CA LEU A 218 -4.37 36.10 -1.44
C LEU A 218 -2.98 36.73 -1.36
N GLU A 219 -2.11 36.15 -0.53
CA GLU A 219 -0.74 36.60 -0.35
C GLU A 219 0.24 35.54 -0.89
N ILE A 220 1.44 35.99 -1.28
CA ILE A 220 2.57 35.10 -1.56
C ILE A 220 3.53 35.24 -0.39
N VAL A 221 3.72 34.16 0.35
CA VAL A 221 4.55 34.13 1.58
C VAL A 221 5.67 33.11 1.44
N GLU A 222 6.74 33.28 2.20
CA GLU A 222 7.82 32.28 2.30
C GLU A 222 7.29 31.03 3.01
N ARG A 223 7.66 29.84 2.52
CA ARG A 223 7.29 28.57 3.14
C ARG A 223 7.95 28.41 4.51
N GLU A 224 7.19 27.86 5.46
CA GLU A 224 7.72 27.56 6.80
C GLU A 224 8.36 26.16 6.88
N GLU A 225 8.00 25.25 5.97
CA GLU A 225 8.42 23.86 5.95
C GLU A 225 9.24 23.51 4.70
N GLU A 226 10.16 22.56 4.84
CA GLU A 226 10.89 21.99 3.71
C GLU A 226 9.97 21.04 2.92
N GLN A 227 9.79 21.33 1.63
CA GLN A 227 8.84 20.66 0.74
C GLN A 227 9.43 20.43 -0.66
N GLN A 228 10.73 20.68 -0.84
CA GLN A 228 11.47 20.36 -2.06
C GLN A 228 11.96 18.91 -2.04
N VAL A 229 12.51 18.46 -0.91
CA VAL A 229 13.12 17.14 -0.75
C VAL A 229 12.36 16.32 0.28
N CYS A 230 11.83 15.19 -0.15
CA CYS A 230 11.10 14.25 0.70
C CYS A 230 11.59 12.82 0.49
N TYR A 231 11.13 11.92 1.36
CA TYR A 231 11.44 10.51 1.35
C TYR A 231 10.15 9.71 1.26
N GLY A 232 9.96 9.02 0.13
CA GLY A 232 8.89 8.06 -0.05
C GLY A 232 9.31 6.69 0.50
N ASN A 233 8.33 5.90 0.93
CA ASN A 233 8.57 4.59 1.51
C ASN A 233 7.51 3.58 1.04
N ASN A 234 7.94 2.37 0.67
CA ASN A 234 7.04 1.26 0.39
C ASN A 234 7.58 -0.04 1.02
N LEU A 235 6.67 -0.88 1.50
CA LEU A 235 6.99 -2.25 1.91
C LEU A 235 6.69 -3.23 0.79
N SER A 236 7.39 -4.37 0.77
CA SER A 236 7.09 -5.47 -0.13
C SER A 236 5.65 -5.98 0.10
N ASN A 237 4.86 -6.03 -0.98
CA ASN A 237 3.46 -6.46 -0.96
C ASN A 237 3.21 -7.75 -1.79
N THR A 238 4.26 -8.43 -2.20
CA THR A 238 4.20 -9.71 -2.93
C THR A 238 4.96 -10.80 -2.19
N ILE A 239 4.58 -12.05 -2.44
CA ILE A 239 5.25 -13.22 -1.87
C ILE A 239 6.49 -13.52 -2.71
N ILE A 240 7.67 -13.30 -2.14
CA ILE A 240 8.97 -13.51 -2.80
C ILE A 240 9.65 -14.67 -2.09
N GLN A 241 9.73 -15.82 -2.75
CA GLN A 241 10.31 -17.03 -2.17
C GLN A 241 11.08 -17.83 -3.20
N THR A 242 12.04 -18.61 -2.73
CA THR A 242 12.86 -19.49 -3.55
C THR A 242 13.28 -20.73 -2.79
N GLN A 243 13.56 -21.80 -3.54
CA GLN A 243 14.15 -23.02 -3.01
C GLN A 243 15.65 -23.01 -3.28
N GLN A 244 16.44 -23.27 -2.25
CA GLN A 244 17.87 -23.44 -2.40
C GLN A 244 18.14 -24.72 -3.18
N SER A 245 18.90 -24.62 -4.27
CA SER A 245 19.24 -25.79 -5.08
C SER A 245 20.03 -26.79 -4.24
N SER A 246 19.66 -28.08 -4.28
CA SER A 246 20.25 -29.15 -3.46
C SER A 246 21.74 -29.46 -3.73
N ILE A 247 22.39 -28.68 -4.59
CA ILE A 247 23.81 -28.82 -4.92
C ILE A 247 24.53 -27.74 -4.12
N ASN A 248 25.14 -28.14 -2.99
CA ASN A 248 26.16 -27.50 -2.13
C ASN A 248 26.99 -26.32 -2.67
N THR A 249 26.35 -25.31 -3.22
CA THR A 249 26.87 -23.99 -3.52
C THR A 249 25.74 -23.06 -3.13
N ASP A 250 26.08 -22.05 -2.34
CA ASP A 250 25.23 -20.91 -2.00
C ASP A 250 24.23 -20.60 -3.12
N ALA A 251 22.98 -20.23 -2.79
CA ALA A 251 22.09 -19.72 -3.84
C ALA A 251 22.65 -18.36 -4.28
N GLN A 252 23.56 -18.42 -5.25
CA GLN A 252 24.24 -17.29 -5.83
C GLN A 252 23.25 -16.61 -6.77
N LYS A 253 22.98 -15.34 -6.49
CA LYS A 253 22.17 -14.45 -7.31
C LYS A 253 20.68 -14.78 -7.38
N PHE A 254 19.95 -14.55 -6.29
CA PHE A 254 18.48 -14.49 -6.32
C PHE A 254 18.00 -13.04 -6.49
N MET A 255 17.14 -12.78 -7.48
CA MET A 255 16.57 -11.45 -7.71
C MET A 255 15.37 -11.20 -6.79
N VAL A 256 15.51 -10.29 -5.85
CA VAL A 256 14.45 -9.96 -4.86
C VAL A 256 13.51 -8.87 -5.40
N ARG A 257 14.05 -7.93 -6.17
CA ARG A 257 13.29 -6.78 -6.69
C ARG A 257 13.81 -6.41 -8.07
N PHE A 258 12.90 -6.16 -9.00
CA PHE A 258 13.18 -5.53 -10.28
C PHE A 258 12.61 -4.11 -10.28
N LEU A 259 13.39 -3.15 -10.74
CA LEU A 259 13.05 -1.73 -10.86
C LEU A 259 13.18 -1.33 -12.32
N ASP A 260 12.05 -0.99 -12.95
CA ASP A 260 12.02 -0.48 -14.32
C ASP A 260 12.85 0.80 -14.45
N GLU A 261 13.54 0.98 -15.57
CA GLU A 261 14.39 2.15 -15.80
C GLU A 261 13.64 3.48 -15.84
N GLU A 262 12.34 3.47 -16.15
CA GLU A 262 11.45 4.64 -16.13
C GLU A 262 10.75 4.82 -14.78
N ASN A 263 11.05 3.99 -13.77
CA ASN A 263 10.42 4.10 -12.47
C ASN A 263 10.93 5.32 -11.70
N PHE A 264 10.02 6.24 -11.36
CA PHE A 264 10.39 7.48 -10.68
C PHE A 264 11.11 7.28 -9.33
N ILE A 265 10.88 6.16 -8.63
CA ILE A 265 11.48 5.91 -7.30
C ILE A 265 13.01 5.77 -7.36
N ILE A 266 13.58 5.46 -8.53
CA ILE A 266 15.04 5.38 -8.70
C ILE A 266 15.66 6.66 -9.26
N SER A 267 14.87 7.73 -9.48
CA SER A 267 15.35 8.94 -10.18
C SER A 267 16.51 9.66 -9.50
N HIS A 268 16.57 9.56 -8.18
CA HIS A 268 17.63 10.18 -7.40
C HIS A 268 18.38 9.10 -6.64
N ARG A 269 18.21 9.09 -5.32
CA ARG A 269 18.82 8.13 -4.43
C ARG A 269 17.78 7.15 -3.94
N TYR A 270 18.13 5.88 -3.98
CA TYR A 270 17.27 4.77 -3.61
C TYR A 270 17.95 3.92 -2.54
N SER A 271 17.16 3.44 -1.58
CA SER A 271 17.57 2.49 -0.55
C SER A 271 16.59 1.34 -0.49
N ILE A 272 17.11 0.15 -0.27
CA ILE A 272 16.31 -1.04 0.02
C ILE A 272 16.97 -1.81 1.15
N GLU A 273 16.19 -2.16 2.17
CA GLU A 273 16.57 -3.13 3.17
C GLU A 273 15.87 -4.45 2.90
N VAL A 274 16.63 -5.48 2.56
CA VAL A 274 16.09 -6.81 2.32
C VAL A 274 16.19 -7.61 3.61
N SER A 275 15.08 -8.20 4.02
CA SER A 275 14.99 -9.19 5.08
C SER A 275 14.86 -10.58 4.46
N GLN A 276 15.86 -11.43 4.69
CA GLN A 276 15.86 -12.84 4.33
C GLN A 276 15.36 -13.67 5.49
N LEU A 277 14.33 -14.48 5.28
CA LEU A 277 13.76 -15.39 6.26
C LEU A 277 14.02 -16.84 5.85
N VAL A 278 14.55 -17.66 6.77
CA VAL A 278 14.66 -19.11 6.56
C VAL A 278 13.30 -19.74 6.90
N SER A 279 12.59 -20.16 5.87
CA SER A 279 11.23 -20.70 6.01
C SER A 279 11.23 -22.22 5.99
N GLY A 280 10.48 -22.81 6.91
CA GLY A 280 10.24 -24.25 6.93
C GLY A 280 9.41 -24.73 5.74
N SER A 281 9.37 -26.04 5.52
CA SER A 281 8.65 -26.63 4.37
C SER A 281 7.13 -26.38 4.42
N THR A 282 6.55 -26.34 5.63
CA THR A 282 5.13 -26.03 5.86
C THR A 282 4.84 -24.56 5.58
N SER A 283 5.71 -23.64 6.04
CA SER A 283 5.64 -22.20 5.76
C SER A 283 5.71 -21.92 4.25
N TYR A 284 6.72 -22.47 3.56
CA TYR A 284 6.85 -22.33 2.10
C TYR A 284 5.60 -22.81 1.35
N SER A 285 5.07 -23.98 1.73
CA SER A 285 3.87 -24.53 1.09
C SER A 285 2.63 -23.65 1.31
N PHE A 286 2.48 -23.07 2.50
CA PHE A 286 1.38 -22.14 2.80
C PHE A 286 1.47 -20.87 1.95
N TYR A 287 2.65 -20.24 1.89
CA TYR A 287 2.83 -19.02 1.10
C TYR A 287 2.77 -19.26 -0.40
N ASP A 288 3.21 -20.43 -0.89
CA ASP A 288 3.01 -20.83 -2.29
C ASP A 288 1.53 -20.98 -2.64
N GLN A 289 0.75 -21.64 -1.78
CA GLN A 289 -0.70 -21.70 -1.93
C GLN A 289 -1.29 -20.30 -1.93
N LEU A 290 -1.01 -19.48 -0.91
CA LEU A 290 -1.51 -18.10 -0.80
C LEU A 290 -1.21 -17.26 -2.06
N ASN A 291 0.00 -17.36 -2.61
CA ASN A 291 0.37 -16.69 -3.86
C ASN A 291 -0.46 -17.19 -5.06
N ASN A 292 -0.73 -18.49 -5.14
CA ASN A 292 -1.60 -19.06 -6.18
C ASN A 292 -3.06 -18.58 -6.02
N PHE A 293 -3.56 -18.40 -4.79
CA PHE A 293 -4.89 -17.79 -4.53
C PHE A 293 -4.95 -16.32 -4.96
N SER A 294 -3.89 -15.54 -4.70
CA SER A 294 -3.90 -14.10 -5.02
C SER A 294 -3.77 -13.82 -6.52
N GLN A 295 -3.19 -14.74 -7.30
CA GLN A 295 -3.03 -14.60 -8.75
C GLN A 295 -4.31 -14.91 -9.55
N THR A 296 -5.37 -15.47 -8.93
CA THR A 296 -6.64 -15.80 -9.61
C THR A 296 -7.57 -14.61 -9.82
N GLY A 297 -7.04 -13.41 -10.06
CA GLY A 297 -7.82 -12.19 -10.34
C GLY A 297 -8.55 -12.17 -11.68
N ASN A 298 -8.59 -13.29 -12.42
CA ASN A 298 -9.37 -13.39 -13.64
C ASN A 298 -10.77 -13.91 -13.30
N VAL A 299 -11.80 -13.11 -13.55
CA VAL A 299 -13.23 -13.40 -13.29
C VAL A 299 -13.72 -14.68 -14.01
N PHE A 300 -12.90 -15.23 -14.91
CA PHE A 300 -13.15 -16.48 -15.65
C PHE A 300 -12.23 -17.66 -15.26
N SER A 301 -11.25 -17.49 -14.37
CA SER A 301 -10.47 -18.61 -13.84
C SER A 301 -11.24 -19.30 -12.71
N GLN A 302 -11.99 -20.36 -13.06
CA GLN A 302 -12.61 -21.28 -12.11
C GLN A 302 -11.58 -22.24 -11.51
N ILE A 303 -10.49 -21.73 -10.95
CA ILE A 303 -9.81 -22.51 -9.91
C ILE A 303 -10.65 -22.21 -8.68
N GLN A 304 -11.53 -23.13 -8.27
CA GLN A 304 -12.06 -23.12 -6.90
C GLN A 304 -10.90 -23.62 -6.05
N PRO A 305 -10.05 -22.73 -5.53
CA PRO A 305 -8.94 -23.20 -4.77
C PRO A 305 -9.56 -23.71 -3.45
N GLY A 306 -8.94 -24.72 -2.82
CA GLY A 306 -9.48 -25.32 -1.61
C GLY A 306 -9.64 -24.29 -0.47
N PHE A 307 -9.99 -24.73 0.73
CA PHE A 307 -9.80 -23.85 1.88
C PHE A 307 -8.29 -23.67 2.12
N LEU A 308 -7.80 -22.43 2.24
CA LEU A 308 -6.40 -22.17 2.59
C LEU A 308 -6.18 -22.51 4.07
N GLU A 309 -5.81 -23.76 4.33
CA GLU A 309 -5.47 -24.23 5.67
C GLU A 309 -4.05 -23.78 6.03
N GLY A 310 -3.92 -23.00 7.10
CA GLY A 310 -2.63 -22.76 7.74
C GLY A 310 -2.39 -23.71 8.91
N ASN A 311 -1.58 -23.27 9.88
CA ASN A 311 -1.22 -24.10 11.04
C ASN A 311 -1.98 -23.75 12.32
N LEU A 312 -3.01 -22.90 12.24
CA LEU A 312 -3.90 -22.59 13.35
C LEU A 312 -5.17 -23.44 13.34
N SER A 313 -5.65 -23.79 14.53
CA SER A 313 -6.89 -24.55 14.70
C SER A 313 -7.68 -24.04 15.89
N SER A 314 -9.01 -24.17 15.84
CA SER A 314 -9.89 -23.89 16.97
C SER A 314 -9.85 -25.05 17.97
N GLU A 315 -9.82 -24.76 19.27
CA GLU A 315 -9.83 -25.81 20.33
C GLU A 315 -11.11 -26.67 20.30
N ASP A 316 -12.22 -26.16 19.75
CA ASP A 316 -13.47 -26.91 19.61
C ASP A 316 -13.48 -27.91 18.43
N GLY A 317 -12.38 -27.97 17.66
CA GLY A 317 -12.19 -28.88 16.54
C GLY A 317 -12.95 -28.48 15.26
N ARG A 318 -13.60 -27.32 15.22
CA ARG A 318 -14.28 -26.85 14.01
C ARG A 318 -13.27 -26.33 12.99
N GLN A 319 -13.25 -26.96 11.82
CA GLN A 319 -12.51 -26.50 10.66
C GLN A 319 -13.17 -25.26 10.03
N GLY A 320 -12.40 -24.50 9.23
CA GLY A 320 -12.93 -23.36 8.49
C GLY A 320 -13.19 -22.11 9.33
N THR A 321 -12.71 -22.06 10.58
CA THR A 321 -12.96 -20.95 11.53
C THR A 321 -11.79 -19.98 11.67
N VAL A 322 -10.62 -20.33 11.13
CA VAL A 322 -9.39 -19.54 11.14
C VAL A 322 -8.61 -19.77 9.84
N ILE A 323 -8.06 -18.70 9.30
CA ILE A 323 -7.11 -18.67 8.18
C ILE A 323 -5.88 -17.91 8.67
N GLY A 324 -4.68 -18.41 8.39
CA GLY A 324 -3.47 -17.74 8.84
C GLY A 324 -2.37 -18.71 9.19
N PHE A 325 -1.16 -18.17 9.33
CA PHE A 325 0.01 -18.97 9.61
C PHE A 325 0.84 -18.29 10.70
N PHE A 326 1.19 -19.07 11.73
CA PHE A 326 2.18 -18.70 12.71
C PHE A 326 3.53 -19.28 12.28
N ASP A 327 4.50 -18.42 11.98
CA ASP A 327 5.83 -18.82 11.55
C ASP A 327 6.88 -18.50 12.62
N VAL A 328 7.92 -19.33 12.73
CA VAL A 328 9.06 -19.12 13.62
C VAL A 328 10.32 -19.29 12.80
N VAL A 329 10.97 -18.19 12.46
CA VAL A 329 12.02 -18.16 11.44
C VAL A 329 13.26 -17.44 11.93
N SER A 330 14.40 -17.76 11.35
CA SER A 330 15.56 -16.88 11.46
C SER A 330 15.49 -15.79 10.38
N VAL A 331 15.97 -14.60 10.72
CA VAL A 331 16.02 -13.47 9.81
C VAL A 331 17.43 -12.88 9.73
N SER A 332 17.82 -12.47 8.53
CA SER A 332 19.02 -11.70 8.26
C SER A 332 18.67 -10.49 7.41
N LYS A 333 19.20 -9.32 7.74
CA LYS A 333 18.88 -8.06 7.07
C LYS A 333 20.13 -7.43 6.48
N SER A 334 19.99 -6.85 5.29
CA SER A 334 21.05 -6.07 4.67
C SER A 334 20.45 -4.93 3.85
N ARG A 335 21.08 -3.76 3.92
CA ARG A 335 20.62 -2.53 3.25
C ARG A 335 21.60 -2.10 2.17
N LEU A 336 21.06 -1.80 0.99
CA LEU A 336 21.77 -1.26 -0.15
C LEU A 336 21.34 0.20 -0.40
N PHE A 337 22.26 1.00 -0.93
CA PHE A 337 21.98 2.32 -1.47
C PHE A 337 22.60 2.43 -2.86
N PHE A 338 21.93 3.11 -3.78
CA PHE A 338 22.51 3.51 -5.07
C PHE A 338 21.82 4.77 -5.60
N ASN A 339 22.47 5.43 -6.57
CA ASN A 339 21.90 6.53 -7.33
C ASN A 339 21.60 6.09 -8.77
N TYR A 340 20.63 6.74 -9.42
CA TYR A 340 20.35 6.52 -10.85
C TYR A 340 21.62 6.61 -11.72
N THR A 341 22.43 7.63 -11.45
CA THR A 341 23.65 7.94 -12.21
C THR A 341 24.74 6.89 -12.09
N ASP A 342 24.68 6.00 -11.09
CA ASP A 342 25.64 4.90 -10.93
C ASP A 342 25.46 3.86 -12.05
N PHE A 343 24.23 3.75 -12.58
CA PHE A 343 23.86 2.82 -13.65
C PHE A 343 23.66 3.53 -14.98
N TYR A 344 23.04 4.71 -15.00
CA TYR A 344 22.65 5.46 -16.21
C TYR A 344 23.37 6.82 -16.27
N PRO A 345 24.71 6.84 -16.49
CA PRO A 345 25.47 8.07 -16.44
C PRO A 345 25.16 8.97 -17.65
N ASN A 346 24.76 10.21 -17.37
CA ASN A 346 24.39 11.25 -18.36
C ASN A 346 23.10 10.95 -19.15
N GLU A 347 22.27 10.04 -18.66
CA GLU A 347 20.92 9.82 -19.21
C GLU A 347 19.92 10.76 -18.51
N GLU A 348 18.77 10.98 -19.14
CA GLU A 348 17.68 11.73 -18.50
C GLU A 348 17.15 10.94 -17.30
N LEU A 349 16.77 11.64 -16.25
CA LEU A 349 16.16 10.98 -15.10
C LEU A 349 14.80 10.39 -15.49
N PRO A 350 14.37 9.30 -14.83
CA PRO A 350 13.02 8.78 -14.97
C PRO A 350 11.97 9.89 -14.79
N PRO A 351 10.86 9.85 -15.55
CA PRO A 351 9.85 10.89 -15.50
C PRO A 351 9.19 10.96 -14.11
N TYR A 352 8.85 12.17 -13.67
CA TYR A 352 8.03 12.36 -12.48
C TYR A 352 6.64 11.71 -12.69
N PRO A 353 6.03 11.08 -11.67
CA PRO A 353 4.82 10.29 -11.85
C PRO A 353 3.57 11.12 -12.18
N PHE A 354 3.67 12.45 -12.16
CA PHE A 354 2.59 13.37 -12.47
C PHE A 354 3.00 14.41 -13.52
N ASN A 355 2.02 14.90 -14.27
CA ASN A 355 2.23 16.00 -15.21
C ASN A 355 2.40 17.32 -14.44
N CYS A 356 3.62 17.86 -14.47
CA CYS A 356 4.01 19.09 -13.79
C CYS A 356 4.12 20.31 -14.71
N ASN A 357 3.33 20.33 -15.79
CA ASN A 357 3.26 21.50 -16.65
C ASN A 357 2.83 22.74 -15.86
N GLU A 358 3.50 23.87 -16.12
CA GLU A 358 3.13 25.17 -15.58
C GLU A 358 1.76 25.61 -16.12
N LEU A 359 0.85 25.97 -15.22
CA LEU A 359 -0.51 26.40 -15.51
C LEU A 359 -0.75 27.82 -15.01
N THR A 360 -1.76 28.47 -15.59
CA THR A 360 -2.31 29.74 -15.11
C THR A 360 -3.83 29.71 -15.26
N ALA A 361 -4.52 30.47 -14.43
CA ALA A 361 -5.96 30.59 -14.40
C ALA A 361 -6.32 31.97 -13.83
N PRO A 362 -7.54 32.49 -14.05
CA PRO A 362 -7.95 33.74 -13.43
C PRO A 362 -7.78 33.69 -11.91
N GLU A 363 -7.35 34.78 -11.30
CA GLU A 363 -7.11 34.81 -9.84
C GLU A 363 -8.39 34.49 -9.07
N SER A 364 -9.51 35.13 -9.46
CA SER A 364 -10.79 35.04 -8.79
C SER A 364 -11.92 34.56 -9.70
N HIS A 365 -13.10 34.36 -9.10
CA HIS A 365 -14.31 33.95 -9.80
C HIS A 365 -15.52 34.79 -9.36
N VAL A 366 -16.60 34.70 -10.13
CA VAL A 366 -17.89 35.28 -9.75
C VAL A 366 -18.45 34.57 -8.52
N SER A 367 -19.04 35.34 -7.60
CA SER A 367 -19.66 34.80 -6.39
C SER A 367 -20.61 33.64 -6.68
N PHE A 368 -20.50 32.57 -5.91
CA PHE A 368 -21.40 31.41 -6.04
C PHE A 368 -22.84 31.76 -5.68
N CYS A 369 -23.05 32.77 -4.84
CA CYS A 369 -24.36 33.26 -4.45
C CYS A 369 -24.92 34.35 -5.40
N PHE A 370 -24.18 34.71 -6.47
CA PHE A 370 -24.70 35.64 -7.48
C PHE A 370 -25.89 35.04 -8.24
N SER A 371 -27.04 35.71 -8.18
CA SER A 371 -28.31 35.26 -8.78
C SER A 371 -28.64 35.90 -10.14
N GLY A 372 -27.73 36.68 -10.73
CA GLY A 372 -27.90 37.25 -12.07
C GLY A 372 -27.60 36.26 -13.19
N MET A 373 -27.85 36.67 -14.45
CA MET A 373 -27.51 35.85 -15.61
C MET A 373 -25.99 35.64 -15.71
N ARG A 374 -25.54 34.38 -15.61
CA ARG A 374 -24.15 34.01 -15.86
C ARG A 374 -23.99 33.65 -17.34
N GLY A 375 -23.09 34.34 -18.04
CA GLY A 375 -22.64 33.90 -19.36
C GLY A 375 -21.84 32.61 -19.26
N PRO A 376 -21.55 31.93 -20.38
CA PRO A 376 -20.60 30.82 -20.37
C PRO A 376 -19.24 31.33 -19.86
N ASN A 377 -18.68 30.66 -18.85
CA ASN A 377 -17.31 30.91 -18.42
C ASN A 377 -16.39 29.92 -19.16
N PRO A 378 -15.61 30.36 -20.15
CA PRO A 378 -14.69 29.47 -20.88
C PRO A 378 -13.42 29.15 -20.07
N CYS A 379 -13.18 29.84 -18.96
CA CYS A 379 -11.96 29.73 -18.18
C CYS A 379 -12.03 28.59 -17.15
N PRO A 380 -10.87 28.01 -16.79
CA PRO A 380 -10.79 26.98 -15.76
C PRO A 380 -11.14 27.55 -14.37
N GLN A 381 -11.16 26.66 -13.37
CA GLN A 381 -11.32 27.03 -11.97
C GLN A 381 -10.26 28.07 -11.56
N SER A 382 -10.69 29.10 -10.82
CA SER A 382 -9.78 30.20 -10.42
C SER A 382 -8.70 29.75 -9.43
N ILE A 383 -7.65 30.56 -9.28
CA ILE A 383 -6.55 30.29 -8.35
C ILE A 383 -7.07 30.19 -6.92
N ILE A 384 -7.86 31.17 -6.45
CA ILE A 384 -8.38 31.14 -5.06
C ILE A 384 -9.22 29.89 -4.77
N GLN A 385 -9.98 29.39 -5.74
CA GLN A 385 -10.74 28.15 -5.56
C GLN A 385 -9.83 26.92 -5.49
N GLN A 386 -8.73 26.89 -6.25
CA GLN A 386 -7.81 25.76 -6.24
C GLN A 386 -6.92 25.77 -5.00
N VAL A 387 -6.56 26.96 -4.48
CA VAL A 387 -5.86 27.12 -3.20
C VAL A 387 -6.76 26.72 -2.03
N ASP A 388 -8.04 27.12 -2.03
CA ASP A 388 -9.02 26.72 -1.00
C ASP A 388 -9.23 25.19 -0.94
N LEU A 389 -9.11 24.51 -2.09
CA LEU A 389 -9.17 23.05 -2.19
C LEU A 389 -7.81 22.36 -1.99
N ASP A 390 -6.74 23.10 -1.73
CA ASP A 390 -5.38 22.59 -1.54
C ASP A 390 -4.83 21.76 -2.73
N LEU A 391 -5.13 22.21 -3.96
CA LEU A 391 -4.82 21.46 -5.19
C LEU A 391 -3.55 21.91 -5.92
N ILE A 392 -3.07 23.13 -5.65
CA ILE A 392 -2.02 23.76 -6.45
C ILE A 392 -0.91 24.34 -5.58
N SER A 393 0.28 24.42 -6.17
CA SER A 393 1.45 25.05 -5.57
C SER A 393 1.91 26.24 -6.41
N TYR A 394 2.23 27.36 -5.75
CA TYR A 394 2.80 28.54 -6.40
C TYR A 394 4.17 28.23 -7.01
N VAL A 395 4.45 28.80 -8.18
CA VAL A 395 5.78 28.74 -8.82
C VAL A 395 6.38 30.14 -8.92
N LYS A 396 5.73 31.04 -9.67
CA LYS A 396 6.27 32.36 -10.04
C LYS A 396 5.16 33.32 -10.52
N PRO A 397 5.40 34.65 -10.62
CA PRO A 397 4.43 35.56 -11.22
C PRO A 397 4.25 35.28 -12.73
N ASN A 398 3.03 35.48 -13.22
CA ASN A 398 2.72 35.48 -14.64
C ASN A 398 2.68 36.93 -15.17
N PHE A 399 3.30 37.16 -16.33
CA PHE A 399 3.28 38.46 -17.01
C PHE A 399 2.62 38.38 -18.39
N ASN A 400 2.09 37.21 -18.76
CA ASN A 400 1.33 37.03 -20.00
C ASN A 400 -0.09 37.55 -19.82
N ASP A 401 -0.66 38.07 -20.91
CA ASP A 401 -2.01 38.63 -20.95
C ASP A 401 -2.86 37.81 -21.94
N GLY A 402 -3.26 36.62 -21.47
CA GLY A 402 -4.17 35.71 -22.16
C GLY A 402 -5.60 35.80 -21.63
N GLN A 403 -6.59 35.38 -22.42
CA GLN A 403 -8.01 35.50 -22.09
C GLN A 403 -8.41 34.84 -20.74
N CYS A 404 -7.71 33.78 -20.35
CA CYS A 404 -7.92 33.06 -19.10
C CYS A 404 -6.65 33.02 -18.23
N ASP A 405 -5.68 33.88 -18.53
CA ASP A 405 -4.46 33.96 -17.75
C ASP A 405 -4.74 34.77 -16.48
N GLY A 406 -4.17 34.33 -15.36
CA GLY A 406 -4.12 35.12 -14.14
C GLY A 406 -2.71 35.61 -13.85
N PRO A 407 -2.51 36.33 -12.75
CA PRO A 407 -1.24 36.97 -12.41
C PRO A 407 -0.18 36.00 -11.85
N HIS A 408 -0.51 34.71 -11.71
CA HIS A 408 0.40 33.71 -11.16
C HIS A 408 0.48 32.47 -12.05
N ILE A 409 1.65 31.84 -12.01
CA ILE A 409 1.92 30.51 -12.55
C ILE A 409 1.98 29.54 -11.38
N PHE A 410 1.29 28.42 -11.52
CA PHE A 410 1.21 27.35 -10.53
C PHE A 410 1.33 25.98 -11.20
N VAL A 411 1.54 24.96 -10.39
CA VAL A 411 1.51 23.55 -10.79
C VAL A 411 0.57 22.78 -9.87
N PRO A 412 0.15 21.55 -10.20
CA PRO A 412 -0.49 20.67 -9.22
C PRO A 412 0.33 20.57 -7.94
N LYS A 413 -0.31 20.49 -6.77
CA LYS A 413 0.36 20.52 -5.46
C LYS A 413 1.53 19.54 -5.40
N VAL A 414 1.29 18.29 -5.83
CA VAL A 414 2.27 17.20 -5.90
C VAL A 414 3.57 17.52 -6.67
N CYS A 415 3.58 18.54 -7.53
CA CYS A 415 4.73 18.95 -8.32
C CYS A 415 5.57 20.07 -7.67
N GLY A 416 4.98 20.81 -6.72
CA GLY A 416 5.66 21.89 -5.98
C GLY A 416 5.82 21.60 -4.49
N ASP A 417 5.20 20.54 -4.00
CA ASP A 417 5.22 20.07 -2.62
C ASP A 417 5.38 18.54 -2.61
N CYS A 418 6.56 18.05 -2.26
CA CYS A 418 6.84 16.62 -2.22
C CYS A 418 6.16 15.88 -1.06
N THR A 419 5.60 16.60 -0.07
CA THR A 419 4.98 15.97 1.11
C THR A 419 3.69 15.20 0.77
N VAL A 420 3.15 15.46 -0.42
CA VAL A 420 2.05 14.68 -1.01
C VAL A 420 2.45 13.23 -1.30
N LEU A 421 3.73 12.96 -1.59
CA LEU A 421 4.23 11.64 -1.96
C LEU A 421 5.12 10.98 -0.91
N GLY A 422 5.61 11.75 0.06
CA GLY A 422 6.55 11.23 1.07
C GLY A 422 6.67 12.15 2.28
N SER A 423 7.51 11.76 3.23
CA SER A 423 7.78 12.58 4.40
C SER A 423 8.95 13.53 4.13
N ASN A 424 8.87 14.78 4.61
CA ASN A 424 10.02 15.69 4.64
C ASN A 424 10.99 15.38 5.79
N ILE A 425 10.72 14.36 6.61
CA ILE A 425 11.61 13.89 7.66
C ILE A 425 12.58 12.87 7.07
N GLN A 426 13.86 13.18 7.12
CA GLN A 426 14.91 12.26 6.69
C GLN A 426 14.97 11.04 7.62
N PRO A 427 14.92 9.80 7.10
CA PRO A 427 15.07 8.59 7.91
C PRO A 427 16.46 8.50 8.58
N ASP A 428 16.53 7.99 9.80
CA ASP A 428 17.78 7.90 10.58
C ASP A 428 18.87 7.04 9.91
N PHE A 429 18.46 6.01 9.14
CA PHE A 429 19.40 5.16 8.39
C PHE A 429 19.87 5.80 7.07
N TRP A 430 19.30 6.93 6.67
CA TRP A 430 19.55 7.50 5.34
C TRP A 430 20.95 8.10 5.24
N VAL A 431 21.74 7.56 4.32
CA VAL A 431 23.09 8.05 4.00
C VAL A 431 23.03 8.62 2.61
N GLU A 432 23.47 9.88 2.39
CA GLU A 432 23.55 10.51 1.05
C GLU A 432 24.65 9.95 0.14
#